data_AF-A0A9X1EDU3-F1
#
_entry.id   AF-A0A9X1EDU3-F1
#
_cell.length_a   1.000
_cell.length_b   1.000
_cell.length_c   1.000
_cell.angle_alpha   90.00
_cell.angle_beta   90.00
_cell.angle_gamma   90.00
#
_symmetry.space_group_name_H-M   'P 1'
#
loop_
_entity.id
_entity.type
_entity.pdbx_description
1 polymer ?
#
loop_
_entity_poly.entity_id
_entity_poly.type
_entity_poly.pdbx_seq_one_letter_code
_entity_poly.pdbx_strand_id
1 'polypeptide(L)'
;MGFDNVLTSLGINGMKVFIRLNQREYDLSDTISGCVHLKAGQSDQKVTHIVLTMIEKYPNDDETSDFSYLTHELDRFVIDEAFTIDVGEDKKIDFSFKPESLTFKSLKSHIYLHTHVYIEYGLDEEMEAVIPYRR
;
A
#
# COMPACT_ATOMS: atom_id res chain seq x y z
N MET A 1 -5.32 -9.71 -24.14
CA MET A 1 -4.82 -8.33 -23.91
C MET A 1 -4.87 -8.11 -22.40
N GLY A 2 -3.79 -8.48 -21.68
CA GLY A 2 -3.76 -8.40 -20.22
C GLY A 2 -3.31 -7.00 -19.81
N PHE A 3 -4.20 -6.19 -19.25
CA PHE A 3 -3.84 -4.88 -18.73
C PHE A 3 -3.30 -5.07 -17.32
N ASP A 4 -2.00 -4.82 -17.15
CA ASP A 4 -1.29 -4.83 -15.88
C ASP A 4 -1.78 -3.66 -15.00
N ASN A 5 -2.78 -3.92 -14.14
CA ASN A 5 -3.21 -2.99 -13.08
C ASN A 5 -2.20 -3.00 -11.91
N VAL A 6 -0.92 -2.76 -12.21
CA VAL A 6 0.14 -2.59 -11.21
C VAL A 6 0.11 -1.13 -10.76
N LEU A 7 -0.18 -0.90 -9.49
CA LEU A 7 -0.18 0.43 -8.86
C LEU A 7 1.23 0.99 -8.75
N THR A 8 2.14 0.15 -8.29
CA THR A 8 3.53 0.51 -8.03
C THR A 8 4.35 -0.77 -7.92
N SER A 9 5.66 -0.63 -8.15
CA SER A 9 6.63 -1.68 -7.91
C SER A 9 7.91 -1.09 -7.34
N LEU A 10 8.39 -1.63 -6.22
CA LEU A 10 9.70 -1.30 -5.66
C LEU A 10 10.52 -2.59 -5.53
N GLY A 11 11.82 -2.47 -5.77
CA GLY A 11 12.76 -3.54 -5.45
C GLY A 11 14.16 -3.19 -5.93
N ILE A 12 14.99 -2.76 -5.00
CA ILE A 12 16.41 -2.53 -5.25
C ILE A 12 17.17 -3.72 -4.65
N ASN A 13 17.69 -4.60 -5.51
CA ASN A 13 18.56 -5.76 -5.23
C ASN A 13 18.07 -6.88 -4.28
N GLY A 14 17.04 -6.67 -3.45
CA GLY A 14 16.53 -7.67 -2.50
C GLY A 14 15.20 -8.29 -2.94
N MET A 15 14.11 -7.78 -2.41
CA MET A 15 12.75 -8.25 -2.70
C MET A 15 12.04 -7.27 -3.64
N LYS A 16 11.20 -7.79 -4.54
CA LYS A 16 10.29 -6.97 -5.34
C LYS A 16 8.89 -7.06 -4.79
N VAL A 17 8.33 -5.91 -4.49
CA VAL A 17 6.96 -5.77 -3.99
C VAL A 17 6.13 -5.09 -5.08
N PHE A 18 4.99 -5.67 -5.44
CA PHE A 18 4.05 -5.14 -6.41
C PHE A 18 2.69 -5.03 -5.75
N ILE A 19 2.04 -3.88 -5.89
CA ILE A 19 0.64 -3.74 -5.46
C ILE A 19 -0.24 -3.78 -6.70
N ARG A 20 -1.30 -4.59 -6.64
CA ARG A 20 -2.34 -4.62 -7.68
C ARG A 20 -3.69 -4.36 -7.05
N LEU A 21 -4.44 -3.43 -7.63
CA LEU A 21 -5.82 -3.18 -7.27
C LEU A 21 -6.74 -4.02 -8.17
N ASN A 22 -7.84 -4.49 -7.60
CA ASN A 22 -8.84 -5.26 -8.34
C ASN A 22 -9.61 -4.38 -9.33
N GLN A 23 -9.78 -3.10 -9.01
CA GLN A 23 -10.45 -2.11 -9.84
C GLN A 23 -9.50 -0.95 -10.20
N ARG A 24 -9.83 -0.24 -11.29
CA ARG A 24 -9.07 0.92 -11.78
C ARG A 24 -9.45 2.22 -11.10
N GLU A 25 -10.67 2.32 -10.63
CA GLU A 25 -11.22 3.44 -9.86
C GLU A 25 -12.17 2.84 -8.82
N TYR A 26 -12.27 3.47 -7.65
CA TYR A 26 -13.14 3.05 -6.56
C TYR A 26 -14.04 4.21 -6.14
N ASP A 27 -15.32 3.94 -5.88
CA ASP A 27 -16.26 4.92 -5.33
C ASP A 27 -16.42 4.77 -3.81
N LEU A 28 -17.15 5.71 -3.17
CA LEU A 28 -17.43 5.73 -1.73
C LEU A 28 -18.03 4.43 -1.17
N SER A 29 -18.80 3.71 -1.97
CA SER A 29 -19.44 2.44 -1.59
C SER A 29 -18.60 1.21 -1.91
N ASP A 30 -17.52 1.35 -2.70
CA ASP A 30 -16.74 0.20 -3.14
C ASP A 30 -15.73 -0.23 -2.09
N THR A 31 -15.60 -1.54 -1.89
CA THR A 31 -14.52 -2.09 -1.08
C THR A 31 -13.21 -1.98 -1.86
N ILE A 32 -12.26 -1.20 -1.34
CA ILE A 32 -10.92 -1.09 -1.90
C ILE A 32 -10.21 -2.41 -1.63
N SER A 33 -10.03 -3.21 -2.67
CA SER A 33 -9.43 -4.54 -2.56
C SER A 33 -8.32 -4.75 -3.57
N GLY A 34 -7.33 -5.54 -3.19
CA GLY A 34 -6.18 -5.78 -4.04
C GLY A 34 -5.31 -6.88 -3.49
N CYS A 35 -4.15 -7.01 -4.09
CA CYS A 35 -3.17 -8.02 -3.75
C CYS A 35 -1.77 -7.38 -3.69
N VAL A 36 -1.06 -7.64 -2.60
CA VAL A 36 0.38 -7.42 -2.51
C VAL A 36 1.07 -8.67 -3.01
N HIS A 37 1.85 -8.52 -4.07
CA HIS A 37 2.60 -9.58 -4.69
C HIS A 37 4.09 -9.37 -4.40
N LEU A 38 4.67 -10.31 -3.69
CA LEU A 38 6.04 -10.30 -3.19
C LEU A 38 6.84 -11.32 -4.00
N LYS A 39 8.04 -10.94 -4.44
CA LYS A 39 8.98 -11.81 -5.14
C LYS A 39 10.37 -11.68 -4.56
N ALA A 40 10.98 -12.78 -4.18
CA ALA A 40 12.40 -12.79 -3.82
C ALA A 40 13.26 -12.46 -5.05
N GLY A 41 14.38 -11.76 -4.82
CA GLY A 41 15.36 -11.44 -5.86
C GLY A 41 16.40 -12.52 -6.01
N GLN A 42 17.62 -12.26 -5.51
CA GLN A 42 18.79 -13.13 -5.69
C GLN A 42 19.09 -14.07 -4.51
N SER A 43 18.38 -13.90 -3.39
CA SER A 43 18.51 -14.73 -2.20
C SER A 43 17.15 -14.85 -1.50
N ASP A 44 16.98 -15.90 -0.71
CA ASP A 44 15.78 -16.11 0.10
C ASP A 44 15.58 -14.91 1.04
N GLN A 45 14.33 -14.48 1.19
CA GLN A 45 13.96 -13.32 2.00
C GLN A 45 12.96 -13.75 3.07
N LYS A 46 13.24 -13.43 4.32
CA LYS A 46 12.32 -13.71 5.42
C LYS A 46 11.56 -12.43 5.77
N VAL A 47 10.28 -12.41 5.45
CA VAL A 47 9.37 -11.32 5.83
C VAL A 47 8.85 -11.60 7.24
N THR A 48 8.95 -10.62 8.13
CA THR A 48 8.46 -10.77 9.52
C THR A 48 7.02 -10.31 9.67
N HIS A 49 6.71 -9.13 9.10
CA HIS A 49 5.37 -8.58 9.09
C HIS A 49 5.23 -7.56 7.94
N ILE A 50 3.99 -7.28 7.56
CA ILE A 50 3.66 -6.28 6.53
C ILE A 50 2.62 -5.34 7.10
N VAL A 51 2.81 -4.05 6.88
CA VAL A 51 1.88 -3.01 7.30
C VAL A 51 1.42 -2.26 6.06
N LEU A 52 0.11 -2.31 5.80
CA LEU A 52 -0.56 -1.46 4.82
C LEU A 52 -1.36 -0.40 5.56
N THR A 53 -1.03 0.86 5.33
CA THR A 53 -1.69 2.00 5.96
C THR A 53 -2.38 2.82 4.88
N MET A 54 -3.70 2.95 4.98
CA MET A 54 -4.46 3.84 4.13
C MET A 54 -4.46 5.23 4.74
N ILE A 55 -3.95 6.19 3.99
CA ILE A 55 -3.85 7.58 4.44
C ILE A 55 -4.57 8.49 3.44
N GLU A 56 -5.24 9.52 3.93
CA GLU A 56 -5.65 10.64 3.09
C GLU A 56 -4.67 11.80 3.23
N LYS A 57 -4.36 12.46 2.12
CA LYS A 57 -3.66 13.74 2.11
C LYS A 57 -4.61 14.83 1.65
N TYR A 58 -4.74 15.89 2.43
CA TYR A 58 -5.63 17.02 2.15
C TYR A 58 -4.90 18.35 2.28
N PRO A 59 -5.36 19.42 1.58
CA PRO A 59 -4.71 20.72 1.64
C PRO A 59 -4.64 21.24 3.07
N ASN A 60 -3.51 21.84 3.42
CA ASN A 60 -3.35 22.55 4.67
C ASN A 60 -3.77 24.02 4.48
N ASP A 61 -4.78 24.47 5.22
CA ASP A 61 -5.24 25.86 5.20
C ASP A 61 -4.43 26.77 6.16
N ASP A 62 -3.48 26.21 6.91
CA ASP A 62 -2.63 26.99 7.82
C ASP A 62 -1.47 27.67 7.06
N GLU A 63 -1.58 28.99 6.89
CA GLU A 63 -0.58 29.83 6.19
C GLU A 63 0.76 29.96 6.94
N THR A 64 0.84 29.51 8.19
CA THR A 64 2.07 29.58 9.00
C THR A 64 2.88 28.28 8.97
N SER A 65 2.31 27.23 8.40
CA SER A 65 2.93 25.92 8.28
C SER A 65 3.74 25.81 6.99
N ASP A 66 4.94 25.25 7.09
CA ASP A 66 5.79 24.92 5.94
C ASP A 66 5.21 23.77 5.07
N PHE A 67 4.17 23.07 5.55
CA PHE A 67 3.56 21.94 4.85
C PHE A 67 2.28 22.36 4.10
N SER A 68 2.25 22.17 2.78
CA SER A 68 1.06 22.46 1.96
C SER A 68 -0.06 21.42 2.08
N TYR A 69 0.23 20.24 2.64
CA TYR A 69 -0.73 19.15 2.81
C TYR A 69 -0.59 18.51 4.19
N LEU A 70 -1.71 18.10 4.77
CA LEU A 70 -1.79 17.30 5.98
C LEU A 70 -2.14 15.86 5.63
N THR A 71 -1.62 14.92 6.42
CA THR A 71 -1.89 13.50 6.28
C THR A 71 -2.78 13.01 7.43
N HIS A 72 -3.79 12.21 7.14
CA HIS A 72 -4.61 11.52 8.13
C HIS A 72 -4.67 10.03 7.83
N GLU A 73 -4.36 9.20 8.83
CA GLU A 73 -4.54 7.75 8.74
C GLU A 73 -6.03 7.41 8.81
N LEU A 74 -6.52 6.71 7.79
CA LEU A 74 -7.90 6.26 7.69
C LEU A 74 -8.06 4.85 8.24
N ASP A 75 -7.16 3.95 7.85
CA ASP A 75 -7.20 2.53 8.24
C ASP A 75 -5.82 1.91 8.16
N ARG A 76 -5.64 0.78 8.84
CA ARG A 76 -4.39 0.04 8.87
C ARG A 76 -4.64 -1.46 8.87
N PHE A 77 -4.07 -2.14 7.88
CA PHE A 77 -4.08 -3.59 7.75
C PHE A 77 -2.68 -4.13 8.06
N VAL A 78 -2.57 -4.95 9.09
CA VAL A 78 -1.31 -5.55 9.54
C VAL A 78 -1.36 -7.05 9.33
N ILE A 79 -0.34 -7.56 8.64
CA ILE A 79 -0.08 -9.00 8.50
C ILE A 79 1.07 -9.32 9.46
N ASP A 80 0.73 -9.81 10.64
CA ASP A 80 1.68 -10.19 11.70
C ASP A 80 2.06 -11.67 11.59
N GLU A 81 2.40 -12.11 10.38
CA GLU A 81 2.80 -13.49 10.11
C GLU A 81 4.16 -13.51 9.42
N ALA A 82 5.13 -14.16 10.07
CA ALA A 82 6.46 -14.32 9.52
C ALA A 82 6.50 -15.48 8.53
N PHE A 83 7.08 -15.25 7.35
CA PHE A 83 7.25 -16.26 6.32
C PHE A 83 8.53 -16.03 5.52
N THR A 84 9.06 -17.10 4.93
CA THR A 84 10.18 -17.04 4.00
C THR A 84 9.67 -17.13 2.57
N ILE A 85 10.21 -16.32 1.67
CA ILE A 85 10.04 -16.43 0.22
C ILE A 85 11.38 -16.89 -0.34
N ASP A 86 11.40 -18.09 -0.90
CA ASP A 86 12.60 -18.67 -1.52
C ASP A 86 12.89 -18.02 -2.89
N VAL A 87 14.14 -18.09 -3.36
CA VAL A 87 14.52 -17.58 -4.68
C VAL A 87 13.66 -18.22 -5.79
N GLY A 88 12.99 -17.37 -6.57
CA GLY A 88 12.12 -17.79 -7.65
C GLY A 88 10.67 -18.09 -7.23
N GLU A 89 10.36 -18.04 -5.93
CA GLU A 89 9.00 -18.11 -5.42
C GLU A 89 8.32 -16.73 -5.47
N ASP A 90 6.99 -16.75 -5.61
CA ASP A 90 6.14 -15.59 -5.40
C ASP A 90 5.06 -15.84 -4.36
N LYS A 91 4.82 -14.83 -3.51
CA LYS A 91 3.74 -14.85 -2.53
C LYS A 91 2.77 -13.72 -2.80
N LYS A 92 1.49 -14.03 -2.67
CA LYS A 92 0.37 -13.11 -2.89
C LYS A 92 -0.43 -13.01 -1.62
N ILE A 93 -0.68 -11.78 -1.19
CA ILE A 93 -1.45 -11.49 0.02
C ILE A 93 -2.55 -10.52 -0.35
N ASP A 94 -3.78 -10.99 -0.25
CA ASP A 94 -4.95 -10.18 -0.54
C ASP A 94 -5.24 -9.24 0.63
N PHE A 95 -5.64 -8.02 0.32
CA PHE A 95 -6.07 -7.03 1.29
C PHE A 95 -7.40 -6.41 0.87
N SER A 96 -8.16 -5.96 1.86
CA SER A 96 -9.42 -5.24 1.62
C SER A 96 -9.65 -4.20 2.69
N PHE A 97 -9.98 -2.98 2.28
CA PHE A 97 -10.39 -1.88 3.12
C PHE A 97 -11.83 -1.50 2.77
N LYS A 98 -12.62 -1.15 3.79
CA LYS A 98 -14.02 -0.77 3.61
C LYS A 98 -14.17 0.73 3.83
N PRO A 99 -14.30 1.54 2.76
CA PRO A 99 -14.40 3.00 2.88
C PRO A 99 -15.61 3.47 3.67
N GLU A 100 -16.70 2.69 3.71
CA GLU A 100 -17.91 2.98 4.49
C GLU A 100 -17.64 3.17 5.99
N SER A 101 -16.58 2.54 6.53
CA SER A 101 -16.18 2.70 7.93
C SER A 101 -15.15 3.82 8.16
N LEU A 102 -14.66 4.47 7.10
CA LEU A 102 -13.58 5.45 7.18
C LEU A 102 -14.12 6.86 7.40
N THR A 103 -13.47 7.59 8.30
CA THR A 103 -13.79 8.99 8.56
C THR A 103 -12.76 9.89 7.90
N PHE A 104 -13.20 10.64 6.90
CA PHE A 104 -12.33 11.53 6.14
C PHE A 104 -12.49 12.98 6.59
N LYS A 105 -11.39 13.72 6.62
CA LYS A 105 -11.28 15.11 7.07
C LYS A 105 -11.66 16.12 5.99
N SER A 106 -11.48 15.77 4.71
CA SER A 106 -11.74 16.68 3.60
C SER A 106 -12.34 15.97 2.39
N LEU A 107 -13.18 16.67 1.64
CA LEU A 107 -13.75 16.20 0.37
C LEU A 107 -12.76 16.32 -0.80
N LYS A 108 -11.74 17.17 -0.68
CA LYS A 108 -10.70 17.39 -1.70
C LYS A 108 -9.42 16.61 -1.40
N SER A 109 -9.52 15.51 -0.66
CA SER A 109 -8.38 14.68 -0.28
C SER A 109 -8.07 13.61 -1.33
N HIS A 110 -6.79 13.26 -1.43
CA HIS A 110 -6.33 12.12 -2.23
C HIS A 110 -5.98 10.96 -1.29
N ILE A 111 -6.27 9.75 -1.72
CA ILE A 111 -6.03 8.55 -0.92
C ILE A 111 -4.74 7.88 -1.38
N TYR A 112 -3.92 7.51 -0.41
CA TYR A 112 -2.66 6.83 -0.62
C TYR A 112 -2.63 5.55 0.20
N LEU A 113 -2.00 4.54 -0.37
CA LEU A 113 -1.67 3.29 0.30
C LEU A 113 -0.18 3.30 0.59
N HIS A 114 0.16 3.38 1.88
CA HIS A 114 1.52 3.25 2.36
C HIS A 114 1.75 1.79 2.74
N THR A 115 2.66 1.11 2.06
CA THR A 115 2.99 -0.29 2.33
C THR A 115 4.42 -0.39 2.81
N HIS A 116 4.58 -1.01 3.98
CA HIS A 116 5.87 -1.28 4.59
C HIS A 116 6.01 -2.79 4.76
N VAL A 117 7.04 -3.37 4.16
CA VAL A 117 7.39 -4.79 4.33
C VAL A 117 8.67 -4.91 5.15
N TYR A 118 8.58 -5.60 6.29
CA TYR A 118 9.71 -5.77 7.20
C TYR A 118 10.44 -7.07 6.92
N ILE A 119 11.75 -6.99 6.64
CA ILE A 119 12.57 -8.12 6.22
C ILE A 119 13.60 -8.44 7.33
N GLU A 120 13.56 -9.66 7.84
CA GLU A 120 14.49 -10.11 8.87
C GLU A 120 15.93 -10.10 8.33
N TYR A 121 16.82 -9.37 9.00
CA TYR A 121 18.23 -9.17 8.59
C TYR A 121 18.42 -8.57 7.18
N GLY A 122 17.35 -8.06 6.57
CA GLY A 122 17.34 -7.44 5.26
C GLY A 122 17.17 -5.93 5.31
N LEU A 123 16.95 -5.33 4.14
CA LEU A 123 16.50 -3.95 4.02
C LEU A 123 14.97 -3.97 3.93
N ASP A 124 14.30 -3.24 4.80
CA ASP A 124 12.85 -3.07 4.74
C ASP A 124 12.46 -2.34 3.44
N GLU A 125 11.33 -2.73 2.86
CA GLU A 125 10.83 -2.15 1.61
C GLU A 125 9.60 -1.29 1.91
N GLU A 126 9.69 0.00 1.61
CA GLU A 126 8.61 0.97 1.83
C GLU A 126 8.15 1.58 0.50
N MET A 127 6.85 1.63 0.28
CA MET A 127 6.27 2.25 -0.91
C MET A 127 4.99 3.00 -0.62
N GLU A 128 4.77 4.03 -1.42
CA GLU A 128 3.50 4.76 -1.45
C GLU A 128 2.87 4.61 -2.83
N ALA A 129 1.56 4.33 -2.87
CA ALA A 129 0.78 4.26 -4.09
C ALA A 129 -0.48 5.13 -3.98
N VAL A 130 -0.78 5.91 -5.02
CA VAL A 130 -2.03 6.68 -5.09
C VAL A 130 -3.16 5.72 -5.42
N ILE A 131 -4.19 5.68 -4.58
CA ILE A 131 -5.41 4.93 -4.90
C ILE A 131 -6.30 5.86 -5.74
N PRO A 132 -6.65 5.47 -6.99
CA PRO A 132 -7.63 6.19 -7.78
C PRO A 132 -9.01 6.04 -7.15
N TYR A 133 -9.35 7.01 -6.30
CA TYR A 133 -10.57 7.01 -5.50
C TYR A 133 -11.40 8.22 -5.90
N ARG A 134 -12.65 7.97 -6.30
CA ARG A 134 -13.58 8.98 -6.75
C ARG A 134 -14.60 9.26 -5.65
N ARG A 135 -14.78 10.53 -5.33
CA ARG A 135 -15.68 11.04 -4.29
C ARG A 135 -16.69 12.00 -4.87
#